data_AF-A0A0A6UK27-F1
#
_entry.id   AF-A0A0A6UK27-F1
#
_cell.length_a   1.000
_cell.length_b   1.000
_cell.length_c   1.000
_cell.angle_alpha   90.00
_cell.angle_beta   90.00
_cell.angle_gamma   90.00
#
_symmetry.space_group_name_H-M   'P 1'
#
loop_
_entity.id
_entity.type
_entity.pdbx_description
1 polymer ?
#
loop_
_entity_poly.entity_id
_entity_poly.type
_entity_poly.pdbx_seq_one_letter_code
_entity_poly.pdbx_strand_id
1 'polypeptide(L)'
;MPTIWEYADQVAAGDTGFWQAATRRTAVLLAPTHPVISLPRRVPVHQVLVQTTALVIYGRTRSMPIPGHVVSAPELAAWVTEHALPGPESAPGNIAAAVRHLLDSVAAMLRTAGHRIPEPGPRALGRHSRDPVVQQWHDLADVDDGFPGPLLCLGVAAMADTFGPTIV
;
A
#
# COMPACT_ATOMS: atom_id res chain seq x y z
N MET A 1 10.36 12.32 -14.60
CA MET A 1 9.38 11.93 -13.57
C MET A 1 8.14 11.50 -14.32
N PRO A 2 7.64 10.26 -14.13
CA PRO A 2 6.38 9.85 -14.75
C PRO A 2 5.21 10.60 -14.12
N THR A 3 4.15 10.77 -14.91
CA THR A 3 2.84 11.16 -14.38
C THR A 3 2.31 10.05 -13.46
N ILE A 4 1.38 10.40 -12.58
CA ILE A 4 0.76 9.38 -11.72
C ILE A 4 0.03 8.29 -12.52
N TRP A 5 -0.51 8.64 -13.69
CA TRP A 5 -1.16 7.69 -14.59
C TRP A 5 -0.17 6.70 -15.19
N GLU A 6 0.95 7.19 -15.74
CA GLU A 6 2.03 6.34 -16.26
C GLU A 6 2.61 5.44 -15.18
N TYR A 7 2.75 5.95 -13.95
CA TYR A 7 3.25 5.15 -12.84
C TYR A 7 2.23 4.11 -12.37
N ALA A 8 0.93 4.43 -12.34
CA ALA A 8 -0.11 3.46 -12.02
C ALA A 8 -0.19 2.32 -13.06
N ASP A 9 0.06 2.62 -14.34
CA ASP A 9 0.17 1.61 -15.39
C ASP A 9 1.43 0.73 -15.21
N GLN A 10 2.54 1.31 -14.76
CA GLN A 10 3.74 0.54 -14.39
C GLN A 10 3.46 -0.40 -13.21
N VAL A 11 2.77 0.08 -12.17
CA VAL A 11 2.37 -0.74 -11.01
C VAL A 11 1.38 -1.84 -11.41
N ALA A 12 0.53 -1.61 -12.42
CA ALA A 12 -0.35 -2.65 -12.95
C ALA A 12 0.45 -3.80 -13.60
N ALA A 13 1.70 -3.58 -13.99
CA ALA A 13 2.60 -4.59 -14.55
C ALA A 13 1.99 -5.38 -15.73
N GLY A 14 1.21 -4.70 -16.57
CA GLY A 14 0.52 -5.31 -17.72
C GLY A 14 -0.75 -6.09 -17.38
N ASP A 15 -1.18 -6.11 -16.11
CA ASP A 15 -2.50 -6.62 -15.73
C ASP A 15 -3.61 -5.84 -16.45
N THR A 16 -4.68 -6.55 -16.81
CA THR A 16 -5.87 -5.98 -17.45
C THR A 16 -7.14 -6.26 -16.64
N GLY A 17 -6.99 -6.71 -15.40
CA GLY A 17 -8.06 -7.17 -14.52
C GLY A 17 -8.31 -6.22 -13.35
N PHE A 18 -8.66 -6.81 -12.21
CA PHE A 18 -9.01 -6.06 -11.00
C PHE A 18 -7.83 -5.30 -10.40
N TRP A 19 -6.59 -5.76 -10.62
CA TRP A 19 -5.40 -5.05 -10.15
C TRP A 19 -5.21 -3.74 -10.91
N GLN A 20 -5.32 -3.75 -12.24
CA GLN A 20 -5.32 -2.52 -13.05
C GLN A 20 -6.44 -1.54 -12.66
N ALA A 21 -7.64 -2.04 -12.34
CA ALA A 21 -8.72 -1.19 -11.88
C ALA A 21 -8.36 -0.47 -10.57
N ALA A 22 -7.69 -1.16 -9.64
CA ALA A 22 -7.25 -0.59 -8.38
C ALA A 22 -6.11 0.43 -8.55
N THR A 23 -5.13 0.18 -9.42
CA THR A 23 -4.05 1.14 -9.69
C THR A 23 -4.57 2.40 -10.37
N ARG A 24 -5.51 2.27 -11.32
CA ARG A 24 -6.19 3.43 -11.94
C ARG A 24 -7.00 4.22 -10.93
N ARG A 25 -7.74 3.54 -10.05
CA ARG A 25 -8.49 4.22 -8.99
C ARG A 25 -7.55 4.96 -8.03
N THR A 26 -6.39 4.40 -7.74
CA THR A 26 -5.34 5.06 -6.96
C THR A 26 -4.89 6.36 -7.65
N ALA A 27 -4.62 6.32 -8.95
CA ALA A 27 -4.25 7.53 -9.70
C ALA A 27 -5.37 8.59 -9.67
N VAL A 28 -6.64 8.20 -9.81
CA VAL A 28 -7.79 9.13 -9.69
C VAL A 28 -7.79 9.85 -8.34
N LEU A 29 -7.55 9.12 -7.24
CA LEU A 29 -7.63 9.68 -5.90
C LEU A 29 -6.42 10.55 -5.54
N LEU A 30 -5.24 10.22 -6.07
CA LEU A 30 -3.99 10.90 -5.74
C LEU A 30 -3.63 12.02 -6.73
N ALA A 31 -4.13 12.01 -7.96
CA ALA A 31 -3.78 13.03 -8.98
C ALA A 31 -4.00 14.49 -8.54
N PRO A 32 -5.03 14.85 -7.74
CA PRO A 32 -5.21 16.24 -7.31
C PRO A 32 -4.08 16.80 -6.44
N THR A 33 -3.42 15.94 -5.65
CA THR A 33 -2.37 16.34 -4.70
C THR A 33 -0.98 15.89 -5.14
N HIS A 34 -0.90 14.79 -5.88
CA HIS A 34 0.33 14.14 -6.35
C HIS A 34 0.26 13.82 -7.86
N PRO A 35 0.19 14.83 -8.75
CA PRO A 35 0.02 14.61 -10.19
C PRO A 35 1.22 13.92 -10.87
N VAL A 36 2.41 13.98 -10.25
CA VAL A 36 3.66 13.40 -10.74
C VAL A 36 4.36 12.61 -9.64
N ILE A 37 5.08 11.55 -10.04
CA ILE A 37 5.79 10.69 -9.10
C ILE A 37 7.27 11.06 -9.07
N SER A 38 7.72 11.51 -7.91
CA SER A 38 9.13 11.71 -7.60
C SER A 38 9.82 10.35 -7.47
N LEU A 39 10.90 10.17 -8.23
CA LEU A 39 11.76 8.98 -8.17
C LEU A 39 13.10 9.32 -7.47
N PRO A 40 13.11 9.69 -6.18
CA PRO A 40 14.34 10.02 -5.48
C PRO A 40 15.19 8.76 -5.27
N ARG A 41 16.52 8.95 -5.20
CA ARG A 41 17.49 7.86 -5.03
C ARG A 41 17.53 7.25 -3.62
N ARG A 42 16.87 7.84 -2.62
CA ARG A 42 17.01 7.45 -1.20
C ARG A 42 15.72 6.94 -0.55
N VAL A 43 14.66 7.74 -0.52
CA VAL A 43 13.39 7.35 0.11
C VAL A 43 12.24 7.57 -0.88
N PRO A 44 11.71 6.51 -1.50
CA PRO A 44 10.75 6.62 -2.59
C PRO A 44 9.30 6.85 -2.11
N VAL A 45 9.07 7.86 -1.27
CA VAL A 45 7.77 8.09 -0.58
C VAL A 45 6.57 8.09 -1.55
N HIS A 46 6.64 8.83 -2.66
CA HIS A 46 5.51 8.91 -3.61
C HIS A 46 5.25 7.57 -4.32
N GLN A 47 6.30 6.79 -4.58
CA GLN A 47 6.15 5.46 -5.18
C GLN A 47 5.46 4.51 -4.19
N VAL A 48 5.93 4.51 -2.94
CA VAL A 48 5.39 3.68 -1.86
C VAL A 48 3.95 4.09 -1.55
N LEU A 49 3.63 5.39 -1.57
CA LEU A 49 2.27 5.90 -1.43
C LEU A 49 1.34 5.30 -2.49
N VAL A 50 1.71 5.36 -3.78
CA VAL A 50 0.88 4.81 -4.86
C VAL A 50 0.75 3.29 -4.72
N GLN A 51 1.85 2.58 -4.48
CA GLN A 51 1.87 1.12 -4.37
C GLN A 51 1.02 0.62 -3.20
N THR A 52 1.18 1.23 -2.02
CA THR A 52 0.40 0.88 -0.82
C THR A 52 -1.08 1.23 -1.01
N THR A 53 -1.39 2.40 -1.57
CA THR A 53 -2.78 2.79 -1.85
C THR A 53 -3.44 1.82 -2.83
N ALA A 54 -2.75 1.42 -3.90
CA ALA A 54 -3.26 0.43 -4.86
C ALA A 54 -3.52 -0.93 -4.20
N LEU A 55 -2.60 -1.40 -3.37
CA LEU A 55 -2.73 -2.66 -2.64
C LEU A 55 -3.94 -2.65 -1.70
N VAL A 56 -4.15 -1.54 -0.98
CA VAL A 56 -5.28 -1.37 -0.06
C VAL A 56 -6.60 -1.26 -0.83
N ILE A 57 -6.67 -0.45 -1.89
CA ILE A 57 -7.87 -0.34 -2.74
C ILE A 57 -8.23 -1.69 -3.32
N TYR A 58 -7.26 -2.41 -3.88
CA TYR A 58 -7.46 -3.74 -4.43
C TYR A 58 -8.02 -4.70 -3.38
N GLY A 59 -7.32 -4.81 -2.25
CA GLY A 59 -7.70 -5.71 -1.16
C GLY A 59 -9.11 -5.42 -0.68
N ARG A 60 -9.44 -4.15 -0.40
CA ARG A 60 -10.77 -3.74 0.04
C ARG A 60 -11.86 -3.99 -0.99
N THR A 61 -11.63 -3.62 -2.25
CA THR A 61 -12.60 -3.87 -3.33
C THR A 61 -12.89 -5.36 -3.49
N ARG A 62 -11.86 -6.21 -3.40
CA ARG A 62 -11.97 -7.65 -3.64
C ARG A 62 -12.44 -8.44 -2.42
N SER A 63 -12.22 -7.93 -1.21
CA SER A 63 -12.74 -8.53 0.02
C SER A 63 -14.18 -8.10 0.34
N MET A 64 -14.71 -7.08 -0.34
CA MET A 64 -16.06 -6.58 -0.09
C MET A 64 -17.11 -7.49 -0.73
N PRO A 65 -18.19 -7.87 -0.02
CA PRO A 65 -19.25 -8.71 -0.58
C PRO A 65 -20.17 -7.96 -1.57
N ILE A 66 -19.97 -6.64 -1.74
CA ILE A 66 -20.83 -5.78 -2.55
C ILE A 66 -20.28 -5.74 -3.99
N PRO A 67 -21.02 -6.27 -4.99
CA PRO A 67 -20.60 -6.21 -6.38
C PRO A 67 -20.46 -4.76 -6.87
N GLY A 68 -19.38 -4.47 -7.59
CA GLY A 68 -19.14 -3.13 -8.16
C GLY A 68 -18.70 -2.07 -7.14
N HIS A 69 -18.36 -2.47 -5.91
CA HIS A 69 -17.85 -1.54 -4.91
C HIS A 69 -16.55 -0.85 -5.36
N VAL A 70 -16.54 0.47 -5.29
CA VAL A 70 -15.37 1.31 -5.61
C VAL A 70 -14.96 2.05 -4.35
N VAL A 71 -13.73 1.82 -3.90
CA VAL A 71 -13.19 2.47 -2.70
C VAL A 71 -13.13 3.99 -2.90
N SER A 72 -13.69 4.72 -1.94
CA SER A 72 -13.70 6.18 -1.89
C SER A 72 -12.56 6.74 -1.03
N ALA A 73 -12.25 8.03 -1.16
CA ALA A 73 -11.26 8.70 -0.30
C ALA A 73 -11.64 8.66 1.19
N PRO A 74 -12.91 8.88 1.61
CA PRO A 74 -13.31 8.74 3.01
C PRO A 74 -13.10 7.32 3.57
N GLU A 75 -13.29 6.28 2.76
CA GLU A 75 -13.01 4.91 3.19
C GLU A 75 -11.52 4.66 3.40
N LEU A 76 -10.65 5.24 2.55
CA LEU A 76 -9.21 5.20 2.79
C LEU A 76 -8.83 5.97 4.05
N ALA A 77 -9.43 7.14 4.30
CA ALA A 77 -9.21 7.92 5.51
C ALA A 77 -9.57 7.12 6.79
N ALA A 78 -10.71 6.44 6.77
CA ALA A 78 -11.14 5.57 7.86
C ALA A 78 -10.16 4.39 8.05
N TRP A 79 -9.80 3.71 6.96
CA TRP A 79 -8.86 2.59 7.00
C TRP A 79 -7.49 2.99 7.55
N VAL A 80 -6.96 4.14 7.13
CA VAL A 80 -5.67 4.65 7.63
C VAL A 80 -5.76 5.00 9.10
N THR A 81 -6.88 5.54 9.57
CA THR A 81 -7.09 5.86 11.00
C THR A 81 -7.05 4.58 11.86
N GLU A 82 -7.66 3.50 11.38
CA GLU A 82 -7.64 2.18 12.05
C GLU A 82 -6.23 1.56 12.09
N HIS A 83 -5.39 1.87 11.09
CA HIS A 83 -4.07 1.27 10.90
C HIS A 83 -2.91 2.25 11.17
N ALA A 84 -3.20 3.38 11.81
CA ALA A 84 -2.21 4.40 12.12
C ALA A 84 -1.13 3.81 13.05
N LEU A 85 0.13 3.95 12.66
CA LEU A 85 1.24 3.49 13.48
C LEU A 85 1.40 4.42 14.69
N PRO A 86 1.64 3.87 15.89
CA PRO A 86 1.85 4.68 17.08
C PRO A 86 3.08 5.59 16.89
N GLY A 87 2.95 6.85 17.31
CA GLY A 87 4.05 7.81 17.25
C GLY A 87 5.20 7.43 18.19
N PRO A 88 6.40 8.01 18.01
CA PRO A 88 7.60 7.67 18.79
C PRO A 88 7.45 7.94 20.29
N GLU A 89 6.49 8.78 20.69
CA GLU A 89 6.17 9.06 22.11
C GLU A 89 5.30 7.97 22.76
N SER A 90 4.73 7.08 21.95
CA SER A 90 4.00 5.90 22.40
C SER A 90 5.02 4.80 22.70
N ALA A 91 4.94 4.16 23.87
CA ALA A 91 5.97 3.27 24.42
C ALA A 91 6.67 2.32 23.40
N PRO A 92 8.00 2.11 23.48
CA PRO A 92 8.81 1.37 22.50
C PRO A 92 8.34 -0.06 22.16
N GLY A 93 7.63 -0.72 23.07
CA GLY A 93 7.08 -2.07 22.85
C GLY A 93 5.86 -2.11 21.91
N ASN A 94 5.25 -0.96 21.60
CA ASN A 94 4.03 -0.88 20.80
C ASN A 94 4.30 -0.90 19.29
N ILE A 95 5.46 -0.39 18.84
CA ILE A 95 5.73 -0.22 17.40
C ILE A 95 5.86 -1.57 16.69
N ALA A 96 6.64 -2.50 17.22
CA ALA A 96 6.82 -3.82 16.58
C ALA A 96 5.49 -4.60 16.51
N ALA A 97 4.67 -4.52 17.55
CA ALA A 97 3.34 -5.12 17.58
C ALA A 97 2.38 -4.45 16.58
N ALA A 98 2.40 -3.12 16.49
CA ALA A 98 1.59 -2.37 15.52
C ALA A 98 2.00 -2.66 14.07
N VAL A 99 3.30 -2.74 13.78
CA VAL A 99 3.82 -3.15 12.47
C VAL A 99 3.38 -4.57 12.13
N ARG A 100 3.48 -5.50 13.09
CA ARG A 100 3.00 -6.88 12.89
C ARG A 100 1.49 -6.92 12.62
N HIS A 101 0.70 -6.18 13.39
CA HIS A 101 -0.74 -6.07 13.21
C HIS A 101 -1.10 -5.52 11.83
N LEU A 102 -0.42 -4.45 11.38
CA LEU A 102 -0.59 -3.90 10.04
C LEU A 102 -0.32 -4.94 8.95
N LEU A 103 0.80 -5.66 9.05
CA LEU A 103 1.16 -6.72 8.09
C LEU A 103 0.12 -7.84 8.08
N ASP A 104 -0.30 -8.32 9.25
CA ASP A 104 -1.29 -9.39 9.38
C ASP A 104 -2.66 -8.95 8.82
N SER A 105 -3.09 -7.70 9.08
CA SER A 105 -4.34 -7.13 8.56
C SER A 105 -4.34 -7.01 7.03
N VAL A 106 -3.26 -6.49 6.43
CA VAL A 106 -3.14 -6.41 4.97
C VAL A 106 -3.04 -7.81 4.35
N ALA A 107 -2.28 -8.73 4.94
CA ALA A 107 -2.20 -10.10 4.47
C ALA A 107 -3.55 -10.81 4.52
N ALA A 108 -4.32 -10.66 5.61
CA ALA A 108 -5.66 -11.24 5.75
C ALA A 108 -6.65 -10.69 4.71
N MET A 109 -6.59 -9.39 4.44
CA MET A 109 -7.40 -8.75 3.40
C MET A 109 -7.09 -9.33 2.01
N LEU A 110 -5.80 -9.46 1.66
CA LEU A 110 -5.39 -10.02 0.36
C LEU A 110 -5.67 -11.53 0.24
N ARG A 111 -5.60 -12.29 1.34
CA ARG A 111 -6.03 -13.69 1.38
C ARG A 111 -7.54 -13.82 1.13
N THR A 112 -8.35 -12.94 1.72
CA THR A 112 -9.80 -12.87 1.46
C THR A 112 -10.09 -12.52 -0.01
N ALA A 113 -9.25 -11.68 -0.63
CA ALA A 113 -9.33 -11.38 -2.06
C ALA A 113 -8.95 -12.56 -2.99
N GLY A 114 -8.48 -13.68 -2.42
CA GLY A 114 -8.19 -14.93 -3.13
C GLY A 114 -6.70 -15.22 -3.34
N HIS A 115 -5.78 -14.40 -2.79
CA HIS A 115 -4.35 -14.59 -2.99
C HIS A 115 -3.71 -15.51 -1.95
N ARG A 116 -2.66 -16.21 -2.37
CA ARG A 116 -1.77 -16.94 -1.45
C ARG A 116 -0.68 -15.99 -0.99
N ILE A 117 -0.88 -15.39 0.18
CA ILE A 117 0.05 -14.39 0.74
C ILE A 117 1.09 -15.07 1.65
N PRO A 118 2.38 -15.05 1.25
CA PRO A 118 3.47 -15.59 2.06
C PRO A 118 3.81 -14.66 3.24
N GLU A 119 4.37 -15.24 4.31
CA GLU A 119 4.82 -14.45 5.46
C GLU A 119 5.95 -13.47 5.06
N PRO A 120 5.94 -12.23 5.61
CA PRO A 120 7.02 -11.28 5.42
C PRO A 120 8.37 -11.85 5.86
N GLY A 121 9.44 -11.46 5.17
CA GLY A 121 10.80 -11.83 5.57
C GLY A 121 11.87 -10.90 5.02
N PRO A 122 13.15 -11.27 5.12
CA PRO A 122 14.22 -10.54 4.47
C PRO A 122 14.00 -10.49 2.96
N ARG A 123 14.21 -9.31 2.36
CA ARG A 123 14.11 -9.13 0.91
C ARG A 123 15.21 -9.95 0.25
N ALA A 124 14.82 -10.91 -0.58
CA ALA A 124 15.73 -11.80 -1.29
C ALA A 124 15.46 -11.75 -2.79
N LEU A 125 16.53 -11.73 -3.60
CA LEU A 125 16.48 -11.69 -5.07
C LEU A 125 15.65 -12.82 -5.71
N GLY A 126 15.37 -13.90 -4.96
CA GLY A 126 14.56 -15.04 -5.42
C GLY A 126 13.05 -14.96 -5.13
N ARG A 127 12.57 -13.97 -4.37
CA ARG A 127 11.14 -13.82 -4.03
C ARG A 127 10.39 -13.05 -5.11
N HIS A 128 10.32 -13.63 -6.31
CA HIS A 128 9.53 -13.10 -7.42
C HIS A 128 8.21 -13.88 -7.58
N SER A 129 7.12 -13.15 -7.82
CA SER A 129 5.82 -13.72 -8.16
C SER A 129 5.35 -13.23 -9.53
N ARG A 130 4.74 -14.14 -10.31
CA ARG A 130 4.02 -13.78 -11.54
C ARG A 130 2.66 -13.12 -11.26
N ASP A 131 2.15 -13.25 -10.04
CA ASP A 131 0.96 -12.55 -9.58
C ASP A 131 1.39 -11.14 -9.15
N PRO A 132 0.92 -10.07 -9.84
CA PRO A 132 1.35 -8.71 -9.56
C PRO A 132 0.95 -8.21 -8.17
N VAL A 133 -0.15 -8.73 -7.61
CA VAL A 133 -0.60 -8.38 -6.25
C VAL A 133 0.35 -8.98 -5.22
N VAL A 134 0.73 -10.25 -5.41
CA VAL A 134 1.69 -10.93 -4.52
C VAL A 134 3.09 -10.33 -4.67
N GLN A 135 3.49 -9.94 -5.88
CA GLN A 135 4.73 -9.22 -6.10
C GLN A 135 4.73 -7.88 -5.37
N GLN A 136 3.63 -7.12 -5.46
CA GLN A 136 3.49 -5.85 -4.76
C GLN A 136 3.50 -6.01 -3.23
N TRP A 137 2.94 -7.10 -2.71
CA TRP A 137 3.06 -7.48 -1.30
C TRP A 137 4.52 -7.70 -0.90
N HIS A 138 5.29 -8.48 -1.67
CA HIS A 138 6.72 -8.67 -1.40
C HIS A 138 7.48 -7.35 -1.38
N ASP A 139 7.22 -6.48 -2.36
CA ASP A 139 7.92 -5.21 -2.48
C ASP A 139 7.66 -4.24 -1.31
N LEU A 140 6.55 -4.41 -0.59
CA LEU A 140 6.17 -3.54 0.53
C LEU A 140 6.38 -4.18 1.91
N ALA A 141 6.16 -5.49 2.04
CA ALA A 141 6.15 -6.19 3.31
C ALA A 141 7.52 -6.76 3.72
N ASP A 142 8.34 -7.17 2.73
CA ASP A 142 9.67 -7.71 3.02
C ASP A 142 10.62 -6.58 3.46
N VAL A 143 11.50 -6.90 4.41
CA VAL A 143 12.43 -5.92 5.03
C VAL A 143 13.75 -5.93 4.27
N ASP A 144 14.29 -4.75 3.99
CA ASP A 144 15.56 -4.52 3.30
C ASP A 144 16.55 -3.87 4.28
N ASP A 145 17.84 -4.19 4.18
CA ASP A 145 18.91 -3.58 4.98
C ASP A 145 18.99 -2.05 4.76
N GLY A 146 18.47 -1.55 3.64
CA GLY A 146 18.42 -0.12 3.31
C GLY A 146 17.34 0.70 4.04
N PHE A 147 16.36 0.07 4.71
CA PHE A 147 15.29 0.77 5.43
C PHE A 147 14.91 0.00 6.71
N PRO A 148 14.78 0.65 7.89
CA PRO A 148 14.61 -0.03 9.18
C PRO A 148 13.20 -0.59 9.43
N GLY A 149 12.59 -1.22 8.42
CA GLY A 149 11.29 -1.87 8.50
C GLY A 149 10.65 -2.12 7.12
N PRO A 150 9.42 -2.65 7.07
CA PRO A 150 8.66 -2.79 5.84
C PRO A 150 8.32 -1.41 5.23
N LEU A 151 8.46 -1.28 3.90
CA LEU A 151 8.03 -0.07 3.18
C LEU A 151 6.52 0.18 3.33
N LEU A 152 5.73 -0.86 3.61
CA LEU A 152 4.31 -0.74 3.91
C LEU A 152 4.05 0.29 5.02
N CYS A 153 4.89 0.34 6.06
CA CYS A 153 4.76 1.31 7.15
C CYS A 153 4.91 2.75 6.67
N LEU A 154 5.90 3.00 5.80
CA LEU A 154 6.09 4.30 5.17
C LEU A 154 4.89 4.67 4.28
N GLY A 155 4.33 3.69 3.56
CA GLY A 155 3.15 3.90 2.73
C GLY A 155 1.92 4.28 3.53
N VAL A 156 1.66 3.61 4.65
CA VAL A 156 0.55 3.96 5.54
C VAL A 156 0.71 5.35 6.15
N ALA A 157 1.93 5.72 6.55
CA ALA A 157 2.22 7.08 7.01
C ALA A 157 1.94 8.13 5.91
N ALA A 158 2.40 7.88 4.68
CA ALA A 158 2.15 8.78 3.55
C ALA A 158 0.65 8.85 3.17
N MET A 159 -0.09 7.74 3.33
CA MET A 159 -1.53 7.72 3.17
C MET A 159 -2.21 8.55 4.27
N ALA A 160 -1.70 8.54 5.51
CA ALA A 160 -2.22 9.37 6.60
C ALA A 160 -2.05 10.86 6.31
N ASP A 161 -0.87 11.25 5.80
CA ASP A 161 -0.62 12.64 5.40
C ASP A 161 -1.52 13.08 4.22
N THR A 162 -1.96 12.14 3.37
CA THR A 162 -2.73 12.44 2.16
C THR A 162 -4.25 12.36 2.36
N PHE A 163 -4.72 11.39 3.14
CA PHE A 163 -6.14 11.07 3.31
C PHE A 163 -6.62 11.23 4.76
N GLY A 164 -5.72 11.30 5.74
CA GLY A 164 -6.07 11.42 7.14
C GLY A 164 -6.81 12.73 7.45
N PRO A 165 -7.47 12.80 8.61
CA PRO A 165 -8.15 14.03 9.03
C PRO A 165 -7.13 15.16 9.15
N THR A 166 -7.39 16.28 8.48
CA THR A 166 -6.63 17.51 8.68
C THR A 166 -6.83 17.94 10.13
N ILE A 167 -5.79 17.85 10.95
CA ILE A 167 -5.80 18.50 12.27
C ILE A 167 -5.69 20.01 11.98
N VAL A 168 -6.82 20.71 12.08
CA VAL A 168 -6.91 22.19 11.99
C VAL A 168 -6.90 22.77 13.39
#